data_AF-A0A7S0SGK6-F1
#
_entry.id   AF-A0A7S0SGK6-F1
#
_cell.length_a   1.000
_cell.length_b   1.000
_cell.length_c   1.000
_cell.angle_alpha   90.00
_cell.angle_beta   90.00
_cell.angle_gamma   90.00
#
_symmetry.space_group_name_H-M   'P 1'
#
loop_
_entity.id
_entity.type
_entity.pdbx_description
1 polymer ?
#
loop_
_entity_poly.entity_id
_entity_poly.type
_entity_poly.pdbx_seq_one_letter_code
_entity_poly.pdbx_strand_id
1 'polypeptide(L)'
;GYDPTADNRELMLRYGFSLRGNRNERLQRPMAPDPAATAVVTPAVMRVALEERGVMREDMPEEEQARLVLAVMNACGGLGPMTKEEEEDWELNEDDVAEEAAAARELRRAWSAALDAFDTTLGQDTATLTAARLGRLPGATAIVVCALEYRVERKKMLAAAVEALDEYVAWLEEEREE
;
A
#
# COMPACT_ATOMS: atom_id res chain seq x y z
N GLY A 1 19.74 -7.82 17.62
CA GLY A 1 19.10 -7.76 16.29
C GLY A 1 17.83 -6.97 16.41
N TYR A 2 17.39 -6.30 15.35
CA TYR A 2 16.05 -5.71 15.31
C TYR A 2 15.02 -6.82 15.03
N ASP A 3 13.75 -6.56 15.33
CA ASP A 3 12.64 -7.47 15.05
C ASP A 3 12.45 -7.61 13.52
N PRO A 4 12.69 -8.79 12.92
CA PRO A 4 12.61 -8.99 11.48
C PRO A 4 11.18 -8.93 10.93
N THR A 5 10.17 -8.87 11.80
CA THR A 5 8.74 -8.80 11.44
C THR A 5 8.14 -7.40 11.63
N ALA A 6 8.96 -6.43 12.05
CA ALA A 6 8.51 -5.07 12.34
C ALA A 6 8.25 -4.26 11.07
N ASP A 7 7.12 -3.55 11.07
CA ASP A 7 6.83 -2.52 10.06
C ASP A 7 7.69 -1.27 10.30
N ASN A 8 7.71 -0.32 9.35
CA ASN A 8 8.56 0.86 9.51
C ASN A 8 8.15 1.77 10.66
N ARG A 9 6.88 1.75 11.08
CA ARG A 9 6.43 2.52 12.24
C ARG A 9 7.05 1.95 13.51
N GLU A 10 7.05 0.64 13.66
CA GLU A 10 7.69 -0.05 14.78
C GLU A 10 9.21 0.12 14.76
N LEU A 11 9.84 0.01 13.59
CA LEU A 11 11.28 0.24 13.45
C LEU A 11 11.67 1.66 13.86
N MET A 12 10.90 2.66 13.43
CA MET A 12 11.14 4.05 13.82
C MET A 12 10.96 4.28 15.31
N LEU A 13 9.89 3.75 15.90
CA LEU A 13 9.58 3.95 17.33
C LEU A 13 10.55 3.23 18.26
N ARG A 14 11.01 2.02 17.88
CA ARG A 14 11.85 1.17 18.74
C ARG A 14 13.34 1.35 18.49
N TYR A 15 13.74 1.63 17.24
CA TYR A 15 15.14 1.60 16.81
C TYR A 15 15.61 2.86 16.07
N GLY A 16 14.71 3.78 15.71
CA GLY A 16 15.07 5.06 15.11
C GLY A 16 15.48 5.00 13.64
N PHE A 17 15.04 3.97 12.90
CA PHE A 17 15.28 3.85 11.46
C PHE A 17 14.07 3.26 10.71
N SER A 18 14.05 3.38 9.39
CA SER A 18 13.08 2.74 8.49
C SER A 18 13.81 2.02 7.35
N LEU A 19 13.18 1.00 6.77
CA LEU A 19 13.67 0.26 5.61
C LEU A 19 12.88 0.70 4.37
N ARG A 20 13.58 1.00 3.28
CA ARG A 20 12.93 1.19 1.97
C ARG A 20 12.37 -0.12 1.47
N GLY A 21 11.14 -0.10 0.95
CA GLY A 21 10.47 -1.32 0.50
C GLY A 21 10.40 -2.40 1.59
N ASN A 22 10.16 -2.02 2.85
CA ASN A 22 10.07 -2.96 3.96
C ASN A 22 9.01 -4.02 3.67
N ARG A 23 9.42 -5.29 3.51
CA ARG A 23 8.57 -6.44 3.22
C ARG A 23 7.55 -6.79 4.32
N ASN A 24 7.60 -6.09 5.44
CA ASN A 24 6.64 -6.21 6.54
C ASN A 24 5.80 -4.94 6.74
N GLU A 25 5.81 -3.99 5.80
CA GLU A 25 5.02 -2.76 5.92
C GLU A 25 3.52 -3.07 6.01
N ARG A 26 2.84 -2.38 6.93
CA ARG A 26 1.40 -2.56 7.19
C ARG A 26 0.66 -1.26 7.01
N LEU A 27 -0.33 -1.25 6.13
CA LEU A 27 -1.25 -0.14 5.99
C LEU A 27 -2.27 -0.19 7.12
N GLN A 28 -2.38 0.92 7.86
CA GLN A 28 -3.31 0.95 8.98
C GLN A 28 -4.71 1.09 8.44
N ARG A 29 -5.62 0.27 8.97
CA ARG A 29 -7.05 0.40 8.75
C ARG A 29 -7.64 1.30 9.84
N PRO A 30 -8.70 2.07 9.52
CA PRO A 30 -9.50 2.72 10.55
C PRO A 30 -10.04 1.71 11.57
N MET A 31 -10.39 2.20 12.76
CA MET A 31 -11.10 1.39 13.75
C MET A 31 -12.60 1.38 13.48
N ALA A 32 -13.28 0.33 13.93
CA ALA A 32 -14.75 0.28 13.95
C ALA A 32 -15.32 1.53 14.66
N PRO A 33 -16.46 2.09 14.19
CA PRO A 33 -17.38 1.51 13.21
C PRO A 33 -17.11 1.89 11.74
N ASP A 34 -15.93 2.39 11.38
CA ASP A 34 -15.63 2.72 9.98
C ASP A 34 -15.67 1.45 9.08
N PRO A 35 -16.38 1.45 7.93
CA PRO A 35 -16.50 0.29 7.06
C PRO A 35 -15.15 -0.28 6.56
N ALA A 36 -14.14 0.56 6.39
CA ALA A 36 -12.80 0.13 5.95
C ALA A 36 -12.07 -0.71 7.01
N ALA A 37 -12.57 -0.73 8.25
CA ALA A 37 -12.03 -1.57 9.32
C ALA A 37 -12.12 -3.06 8.99
N THR A 38 -13.16 -3.48 8.25
CA THR A 38 -13.43 -4.89 7.90
C THR A 38 -13.45 -5.17 6.39
N ALA A 39 -13.31 -4.14 5.55
CA ALA A 39 -13.33 -4.29 4.09
C ALA A 39 -12.16 -5.15 3.58
N VAL A 40 -12.42 -6.27 2.93
CA VAL A 40 -11.39 -7.15 2.37
C VAL A 40 -11.77 -7.43 0.92
N VAL A 41 -10.78 -7.54 0.05
CA VAL A 41 -10.96 -7.94 -1.34
C VAL A 41 -10.27 -9.27 -1.61
N THR A 42 -10.75 -9.99 -2.60
CA THR A 42 -10.20 -11.29 -2.99
C THR A 42 -8.83 -11.15 -3.67
N PRO A 43 -7.77 -11.79 -3.14
CA PRO A 43 -6.42 -11.57 -3.64
C PRO A 43 -6.14 -12.10 -5.05
N ALA A 44 -6.74 -13.22 -5.49
CA ALA A 44 -6.58 -13.68 -6.87
C ALA A 44 -7.20 -12.71 -7.88
N VAL A 45 -8.43 -12.26 -7.64
CA VAL A 45 -9.13 -11.30 -8.50
C VAL A 45 -8.34 -9.99 -8.59
N MET A 46 -7.91 -9.44 -7.45
CA MET A 46 -7.12 -8.20 -7.44
C MET A 46 -5.80 -8.35 -8.21
N ARG A 47 -5.12 -9.50 -8.09
CA ARG A 47 -3.88 -9.75 -8.84
C ARG A 47 -4.13 -9.80 -10.35
N VAL A 48 -5.13 -10.56 -10.81
CA VAL A 48 -5.50 -10.66 -12.23
C VAL A 48 -5.81 -9.27 -12.78
N ALA A 49 -6.65 -8.51 -12.09
CA ALA A 49 -6.98 -7.14 -12.49
C ALA A 49 -5.74 -6.26 -12.61
N LEU A 50 -4.82 -6.28 -11.63
CA LEU A 50 -3.60 -5.46 -11.70
C LEU A 50 -2.66 -5.87 -12.83
N GLU A 51 -2.61 -7.15 -13.18
CA GLU A 51 -1.84 -7.67 -14.32
C GLU A 51 -2.47 -7.22 -15.65
N GLU A 52 -3.79 -7.37 -15.81
CA GLU A 52 -4.51 -6.96 -17.03
C GLU A 52 -4.51 -5.45 -17.26
N ARG A 53 -4.58 -4.67 -16.17
CA ARG A 53 -4.46 -3.20 -16.20
C ARG A 53 -3.01 -2.73 -16.39
N GLY A 54 -2.04 -3.64 -16.41
CA GLY A 54 -0.62 -3.31 -16.59
C GLY A 54 0.02 -2.57 -15.41
N VAL A 55 -0.61 -2.61 -14.23
CA VAL A 55 -0.08 -2.05 -12.98
C VAL A 55 1.00 -2.97 -12.41
N MET A 56 0.72 -4.27 -12.37
CA MET A 56 1.68 -5.30 -11.97
C MET A 56 2.38 -5.85 -13.21
N ARG A 57 3.67 -5.52 -13.38
CA ARG A 57 4.49 -5.95 -14.54
C ARG A 57 5.75 -6.67 -14.09
N GLU A 58 6.22 -7.61 -14.91
CA GLU A 58 7.44 -8.37 -14.64
C GLU A 58 8.71 -7.51 -14.64
N ASP A 59 8.71 -6.38 -15.36
CA ASP A 59 9.88 -5.49 -15.53
C ASP A 59 9.95 -4.35 -14.50
N MET A 60 9.09 -4.38 -13.47
CA MET A 60 9.09 -3.36 -12.43
C MET A 60 10.37 -3.37 -11.58
N PRO A 61 10.82 -2.20 -11.08
CA PRO A 61 11.85 -2.15 -10.05
C PRO A 61 11.46 -2.97 -8.80
N GLU A 62 12.41 -3.71 -8.21
CA GLU A 62 12.14 -4.60 -7.06
C GLU A 62 11.43 -3.88 -5.89
N GLU A 63 11.81 -2.63 -5.61
CA GLU A 63 11.15 -1.86 -4.55
C GLU A 63 9.69 -1.51 -4.87
N GLU A 64 9.36 -1.25 -6.13
CA GLU A 64 7.99 -0.93 -6.56
C GLU A 64 7.13 -2.19 -6.58
N GLN A 65 7.67 -3.29 -7.09
CA GLN A 65 7.03 -4.60 -7.03
C GLN A 65 6.73 -5.00 -5.58
N ALA A 66 7.70 -4.86 -4.67
CA ALA A 66 7.51 -5.17 -3.25
C ALA A 66 6.41 -4.31 -2.60
N ARG A 67 6.33 -3.02 -2.94
CA ARG A 67 5.26 -2.13 -2.44
C ARG A 67 3.89 -2.55 -2.97
N LEU A 68 3.80 -2.90 -4.25
CA LEU A 68 2.53 -3.33 -4.85
C LEU A 68 2.06 -4.66 -4.25
N VAL A 69 2.95 -5.64 -4.10
CA VAL A 69 2.64 -6.91 -3.42
C VAL A 69 2.11 -6.65 -2.01
N LEU A 70 2.76 -5.77 -1.25
CA LEU A 70 2.28 -5.42 0.07
C LEU A 70 0.94 -4.69 0.05
N ALA A 71 0.67 -3.86 -0.95
CA ALA A 71 -0.59 -3.15 -1.07
C ALA A 71 -1.73 -4.16 -1.26
N VAL A 72 -1.54 -5.13 -2.15
CA VAL A 72 -2.46 -6.26 -2.36
C VAL A 72 -2.64 -7.04 -1.06
N MET A 73 -1.56 -7.49 -0.41
CA MET A 73 -1.66 -8.26 0.84
C MET A 73 -2.39 -7.50 1.96
N ASN A 74 -2.19 -6.18 2.07
CA ASN A 74 -2.90 -5.35 3.05
C ASN A 74 -4.38 -5.18 2.70
N ALA A 75 -4.74 -5.09 1.41
CA ALA A 75 -6.13 -5.00 0.97
C ALA A 75 -6.88 -6.33 1.22
N CYS A 76 -6.18 -7.45 1.10
CA CYS A 76 -6.72 -8.81 1.18
C CYS A 76 -6.72 -9.40 2.62
N GLY A 77 -6.65 -8.55 3.65
CA GLY A 77 -6.80 -8.99 5.04
C GLY A 77 -5.52 -9.49 5.74
N GLY A 78 -4.36 -9.48 5.07
CA GLY A 78 -3.05 -9.65 5.72
C GLY A 78 -2.18 -10.82 5.20
N LEU A 79 -1.05 -11.04 5.91
CA LEU A 79 0.09 -11.89 5.51
C LEU A 79 -0.15 -13.41 5.67
N GLY A 80 -1.24 -13.95 5.11
CA GLY A 80 -1.39 -15.39 4.92
C GLY A 80 -0.85 -15.81 3.55
N PRO A 81 -0.10 -16.93 3.42
CA PRO A 81 0.12 -17.52 2.11
C PRO A 81 -1.25 -17.93 1.55
N MET A 82 -1.59 -17.45 0.35
CA MET A 82 -2.73 -17.99 -0.38
C MET A 82 -2.51 -19.48 -0.61
N THR A 83 -3.56 -20.26 -0.44
CA THR A 83 -3.64 -21.63 -0.94
C THR A 83 -3.72 -21.59 -2.47
N LYS A 84 -3.28 -22.67 -3.14
CA LYS A 84 -3.39 -22.75 -4.61
C LYS A 84 -4.82 -22.61 -5.12
N GLU A 85 -5.79 -23.11 -4.36
CA GLU A 85 -7.21 -22.97 -4.69
C GLU A 85 -7.66 -21.50 -4.66
N GLU A 86 -7.22 -20.73 -3.66
CA GLU A 86 -7.45 -19.27 -3.60
C GLU A 86 -6.73 -18.51 -4.71
N GLU A 87 -5.72 -19.09 -5.38
CA GLU A 87 -5.06 -18.48 -6.54
C GLU A 87 -5.78 -18.77 -7.86
N GLU A 88 -6.48 -19.90 -7.95
CA GLU A 88 -7.13 -20.39 -9.18
C GLU A 88 -8.60 -19.96 -9.28
N ASP A 89 -9.26 -19.59 -8.17
CA ASP A 89 -10.65 -19.12 -8.13
C ASP A 89 -10.72 -17.58 -8.21
N TRP A 90 -10.75 -17.06 -9.44
CA TRP A 90 -10.77 -15.61 -9.73
C TRP A 90 -12.06 -15.13 -10.42
N GLU A 91 -12.99 -16.04 -10.74
CA GLU A 91 -14.26 -15.68 -11.36
C GLU A 91 -15.25 -15.20 -10.30
N LEU A 92 -15.73 -13.96 -10.43
CA LEU A 92 -16.75 -13.39 -9.54
C LEU A 92 -18.12 -13.42 -10.22
N ASN A 93 -19.18 -13.69 -9.45
CA ASN A 93 -20.54 -13.45 -9.91
C ASN A 93 -20.94 -11.97 -9.74
N GLU A 94 -22.07 -11.54 -10.32
CA GLU A 94 -22.49 -10.13 -10.28
C GLU A 94 -22.65 -9.55 -8.86
N ASP A 95 -23.14 -10.35 -7.90
CA ASP A 95 -23.29 -9.93 -6.50
C ASP A 95 -21.91 -9.77 -5.84
N ASP A 96 -21.01 -10.73 -6.07
CA ASP A 96 -19.64 -10.71 -5.54
C ASP A 96 -18.83 -9.54 -6.12
N VAL A 97 -19.00 -9.20 -7.41
CA VAL A 97 -18.37 -8.01 -8.03
C VAL A 97 -18.81 -6.72 -7.33
N ALA A 98 -20.09 -6.62 -6.98
CA ALA A 98 -20.62 -5.43 -6.29
C ALA A 98 -20.08 -5.31 -4.87
N GLU A 99 -19.98 -6.42 -4.13
CA GLU A 99 -19.38 -6.48 -2.79
C GLU A 99 -17.88 -6.13 -2.83
N GLU A 100 -17.14 -6.68 -3.78
CA GLU A 100 -15.71 -6.41 -3.97
C GLU A 100 -15.44 -4.96 -4.32
N ALA A 101 -16.22 -4.39 -5.25
CA ALA A 101 -16.09 -2.99 -5.60
C ALA A 101 -16.45 -2.08 -4.41
N ALA A 102 -17.40 -2.46 -3.56
CA ALA A 102 -17.70 -1.70 -2.34
C ALA A 102 -16.56 -1.76 -1.33
N ALA A 103 -16.00 -2.95 -1.07
CA ALA A 103 -14.87 -3.14 -0.17
C ALA A 103 -13.62 -2.38 -0.65
N ALA A 104 -13.30 -2.48 -1.94
CA ALA A 104 -12.20 -1.76 -2.57
C ALA A 104 -12.34 -0.24 -2.42
N ARG A 105 -13.55 0.31 -2.67
CA ARG A 105 -13.82 1.74 -2.51
C ARG A 105 -13.68 2.22 -1.06
N GLU A 106 -14.09 1.43 -0.08
CA GLU A 106 -13.92 1.78 1.34
C GLU A 106 -12.43 1.80 1.76
N LEU A 107 -11.65 0.80 1.32
CA LEU A 107 -10.20 0.78 1.54
C LEU A 107 -9.52 1.97 0.88
N ARG A 108 -9.88 2.23 -0.38
CA ARG A 108 -9.35 3.34 -1.18
C ARG A 108 -9.63 4.66 -0.50
N ARG A 109 -10.87 4.92 -0.07
CA ARG A 109 -11.26 6.10 0.71
C ARG A 109 -10.40 6.27 1.96
N ALA A 110 -10.26 5.21 2.76
CA ALA A 110 -9.51 5.26 4.01
C ALA A 110 -8.02 5.56 3.79
N TRP A 111 -7.40 4.93 2.80
CA TRP A 111 -5.98 5.14 2.51
C TRP A 111 -5.69 6.46 1.80
N SER A 112 -6.59 6.95 0.95
CA SER A 112 -6.53 8.31 0.42
C SER A 112 -6.61 9.33 1.55
N ALA A 113 -7.56 9.18 2.49
CA ALA A 113 -7.66 10.08 3.64
C ALA A 113 -6.39 10.06 4.52
N ALA A 114 -5.77 8.88 4.69
CA ALA A 114 -4.49 8.76 5.40
C ALA A 114 -3.32 9.41 4.64
N LEU A 115 -3.32 9.40 3.31
CA LEU A 115 -2.33 10.08 2.47
C LEU A 115 -2.52 11.60 2.49
N ASP A 116 -3.76 12.08 2.48
CA ASP A 116 -4.10 13.50 2.53
C ASP A 116 -3.90 14.12 3.93
N ALA A 117 -3.85 13.29 4.97
CA ALA A 117 -3.59 13.74 6.35
C ALA A 117 -2.16 14.22 6.59
N PHE A 118 -1.23 14.03 5.63
CA PHE A 118 0.12 14.57 5.75
C PHE A 118 0.16 16.05 5.37
N ASP A 119 0.79 16.88 6.22
CA ASP A 119 0.97 18.33 5.96
C ASP A 119 1.82 18.67 4.72
N THR A 120 2.51 17.68 4.17
CA THR A 120 3.41 17.84 3.02
C THR A 120 3.06 16.85 1.92
N THR A 121 3.46 17.14 0.69
CA THR A 121 3.33 16.20 -0.43
C THR A 121 4.51 15.21 -0.48
N LEU A 122 4.37 14.11 -1.23
CA LEU A 122 5.47 13.19 -1.50
C LEU A 122 6.66 13.90 -2.18
N GLY A 123 6.38 14.81 -3.11
CA GLY A 123 7.41 15.59 -3.82
C GLY A 123 8.20 16.50 -2.87
N GLN A 124 7.52 17.21 -1.97
CA GLN A 124 8.17 18.05 -0.96
C GLN A 124 9.08 17.23 -0.04
N ASP A 125 8.62 16.06 0.41
CA ASP A 125 9.39 15.19 1.29
C ASP A 125 10.59 14.57 0.59
N THR A 126 10.41 14.14 -0.66
CA THR A 126 11.48 13.57 -1.47
C THR A 126 12.58 14.59 -1.73
N ALA A 127 12.20 15.83 -2.05
CA ALA A 127 13.14 16.95 -2.19
C ALA A 127 13.87 17.26 -0.88
N THR A 128 13.13 17.30 0.25
CA THR A 128 13.70 17.57 1.58
C THR A 128 14.67 16.47 2.01
N LEU A 129 14.30 15.19 1.81
CA LEU A 129 15.14 14.03 2.09
C LEU A 129 16.42 14.06 1.23
N THR A 130 16.29 14.43 -0.04
CA THR A 130 17.43 14.57 -0.96
C THR A 130 18.38 15.66 -0.48
N ALA A 131 17.85 16.84 -0.12
CA ALA A 131 18.65 17.92 0.45
C ALA A 131 19.35 17.49 1.74
N ALA A 132 18.66 16.79 2.63
CA ALA A 132 19.22 16.29 3.89
C ALA A 132 20.37 15.30 3.67
N ARG A 133 20.20 14.33 2.75
CA ARG A 133 21.25 13.37 2.39
C ARG A 133 22.47 14.01 1.75
N LEU A 134 22.28 15.10 1.01
CA LEU A 134 23.36 15.88 0.42
C LEU A 134 24.02 16.88 1.40
N GLY A 135 23.60 16.90 2.67
CA GLY A 135 24.11 17.85 3.67
C GLY A 135 23.68 19.30 3.41
N ARG A 136 22.65 19.50 2.59
CA ARG A 136 22.14 20.82 2.18
C ARG A 136 20.95 21.29 3.02
N LEU A 137 20.48 20.48 3.97
CA LEU A 137 19.46 20.86 4.93
C LEU A 137 20.11 21.22 6.28
N PRO A 138 20.17 22.52 6.64
CA PRO A 138 20.78 22.95 7.89
C PRO A 138 20.10 22.29 9.10
N GLY A 139 20.90 21.76 10.03
CA GLY A 139 20.38 21.13 11.26
C GLY A 139 19.81 19.73 11.07
N ALA A 140 19.89 19.14 9.87
CA ALA A 140 19.46 17.77 9.64
C ALA A 140 20.37 16.78 10.39
N THR A 141 19.86 16.21 11.47
CA THR A 141 20.51 15.10 12.17
C THR A 141 20.17 13.76 11.50
N ALA A 142 20.88 12.69 11.85
CA ALA A 142 20.56 11.34 11.36
C ALA A 142 19.09 10.95 11.67
N ILE A 143 18.58 11.32 12.85
CA ILE A 143 17.20 11.06 13.25
C ILE A 143 16.20 11.82 12.36
N VAL A 144 16.52 13.07 11.98
CA VAL A 144 15.69 13.84 11.04
C VAL A 144 15.66 13.18 9.67
N VAL A 145 16.80 12.69 9.17
CA VAL A 145 16.87 11.96 7.90
C VAL A 145 16.03 10.68 7.95
N CYS A 146 16.12 9.90 9.03
CA CYS A 146 15.31 8.69 9.21
C CYS A 146 13.80 9.00 9.29
N ALA A 147 13.40 10.06 9.98
CA ALA A 147 12.00 10.46 10.05
C ALA A 147 11.44 10.91 8.69
N LEU A 148 12.24 11.64 7.89
CA LEU A 148 11.88 12.00 6.52
C LEU A 148 11.76 10.75 5.63
N GLU A 149 12.69 9.81 5.75
CA GLU A 149 12.67 8.55 5.00
C GLU A 149 11.45 7.71 5.33
N TYR A 150 11.12 7.57 6.61
CA TYR A 150 9.88 6.92 7.06
C TYR A 150 8.65 7.56 6.42
N ARG A 151 8.55 8.90 6.47
CA ARG A 151 7.41 9.64 5.92
C ARG A 151 7.30 9.46 4.40
N VAL A 152 8.42 9.50 3.67
CA VAL A 152 8.47 9.24 2.22
C VAL A 152 7.99 7.84 1.90
N GLU A 153 8.55 6.81 2.56
CA GLU A 153 8.17 5.42 2.27
C GLU A 153 6.71 5.15 2.64
N ARG A 154 6.20 5.77 3.72
CA ARG A 154 4.78 5.68 4.07
C ARG A 154 3.86 6.27 2.99
N LYS A 155 4.21 7.43 2.44
CA LYS A 155 3.43 8.07 1.37
C LYS A 155 3.48 7.27 0.07
N LYS A 156 4.65 6.75 -0.31
CA LYS A 156 4.79 5.87 -1.48
C LYS A 156 3.93 4.62 -1.34
N MET A 157 3.93 4.00 -0.16
CA MET A 157 3.13 2.80 0.11
C MET A 157 1.63 3.10 0.00
N LEU A 158 1.15 4.20 0.60
CA LEU A 158 -0.24 4.62 0.49
C LEU A 158 -0.63 4.97 -0.94
N ALA A 159 0.23 5.70 -1.68
CA ALA A 159 -0.03 6.08 -3.06
C ALA A 159 -0.16 4.85 -3.97
N ALA A 160 0.78 3.90 -3.87
CA ALA A 160 0.73 2.65 -4.64
C ALA A 160 -0.53 1.83 -4.32
N ALA A 161 -0.96 1.83 -3.06
CA ALA A 161 -2.14 1.10 -2.65
C ALA A 161 -3.45 1.76 -3.12
N VAL A 162 -3.50 3.09 -3.14
CA VAL A 162 -4.63 3.85 -3.71
C VAL A 162 -4.71 3.63 -5.21
N GLU A 163 -3.58 3.72 -5.93
CA GLU A 163 -3.51 3.47 -7.38
C GLU A 163 -3.95 2.04 -7.74
N ALA A 164 -3.47 1.04 -7.00
CA ALA A 164 -3.87 -0.34 -7.19
C ALA A 164 -5.38 -0.55 -6.99
N LEU A 165 -5.98 0.10 -6.00
CA LEU A 165 -7.43 0.01 -5.76
C LEU A 165 -8.24 0.78 -6.80
N ASP A 166 -7.75 1.92 -7.30
CA ASP A 166 -8.40 2.68 -8.37
C ASP A 166 -8.48 1.83 -9.66
N GLU A 167 -7.39 1.19 -10.04
CA GLU A 167 -7.35 0.31 -11.22
C GLU A 167 -8.15 -0.97 -11.01
N TYR A 168 -8.16 -1.52 -9.80
CA TYR A 168 -9.00 -2.68 -9.47
C TYR A 168 -10.49 -2.37 -9.58
N VAL A 169 -10.93 -1.22 -9.06
CA VAL A 169 -12.34 -0.80 -9.17
C VAL A 169 -12.73 -0.54 -10.62
N ALA A 170 -11.85 0.08 -11.42
CA ALA A 170 -12.10 0.31 -12.83
C ALA A 170 -12.28 -1.01 -13.60
N TRP A 171 -11.42 -2.00 -13.35
CA TRP A 171 -11.53 -3.33 -13.93
C TRP A 171 -12.85 -4.03 -13.57
N LEU A 172 -13.24 -4.00 -12.29
CA LEU A 172 -14.53 -4.57 -11.84
C LEU A 172 -15.75 -3.88 -12.47
N GLU A 173 -15.66 -2.58 -12.76
CA GLU A 173 -16.74 -1.84 -13.39
C GLU A 173 -16.85 -2.14 -14.90
N GLU A 174 -15.73 -2.34 -15.59
CA GLU A 174 -15.67 -2.75 -17.00
C GLU A 174 -16.32 -4.13 -17.21
N GLU A 175 -16.01 -5.11 -16.34
CA GLU A 175 -16.61 -6.46 -16.37
C GLU A 175 -18.14 -6.48 -16.16
N ARG A 176 -18.73 -5.44 -15.58
CA ARG A 176 -20.20 -5.35 -15.41
C ARG A 176 -20.92 -4.84 -16.65
N GLU A 177 -20.21 -4.22 -17.59
CA GLU A 177 -20.80 -3.63 -18.79
C GLU A 177 -20.84 -4.62 -19.98
N GLU A 178 -20.17 -5.78 -19.88
CA GLU A 178 -20.15 -6.86 -20.88
C GLU A 178 -21.28 -7.89 -20.68
#